data_AF-A0A7S2SL72-F1
#
_entry.id   AF-A0A7S2SL72-F1
#
_cell.length_a   1.000
_cell.length_b   1.000
_cell.length_c   1.000
_cell.angle_alpha   90.00
_cell.angle_beta   90.00
_cell.angle_gamma   90.00
#
_symmetry.space_group_name_H-M   'P 1'
#
loop_
_entity.id
_entity.type
_entity.pdbx_description
1 polymer ?
#
loop_
_entity_poly.entity_id
_entity_poly.type
_entity_poly.pdbx_seq_one_letter_code
_entity_poly.pdbx_strand_id
1 'polypeptide(L)'
;MSHTHGNADIGQFIFDLKDENTGIHMPMLTDLYLNNAHIIGTIPATIFNNQWLNRLERLVLDGNDIKGSIPPTIGQLSFLRFLSVKENELSGTLPDSISQLR
;
A
#
# COMPACT_ATOMS: atom_id res chain seq x y z
N MET A 1 8.76 -27.80 -13.24
CA MET A 1 9.14 -26.56 -13.95
C MET A 1 8.91 -25.43 -12.99
N SER A 2 9.96 -24.63 -12.82
CA SER A 2 10.21 -23.75 -11.68
C SER A 2 9.19 -22.62 -11.61
N HIS A 3 8.28 -22.65 -10.64
CA HIS A 3 7.60 -21.44 -10.17
C HIS A 3 8.63 -20.63 -9.41
N THR A 4 9.37 -19.79 -10.13
CA THR A 4 10.14 -18.71 -9.52
C THR A 4 9.16 -17.89 -8.70
N HIS A 5 9.32 -17.94 -7.38
CA HIS A 5 8.73 -16.98 -6.46
C HIS A 5 9.46 -15.65 -6.75
N GLY A 6 9.03 -14.97 -7.82
CA GLY A 6 9.52 -13.66 -8.19
C GLY A 6 9.02 -12.67 -7.15
N ASN A 7 9.94 -11.96 -6.51
CA ASN A 7 9.68 -10.90 -5.54
C ASN A 7 8.39 -10.12 -5.89
N ALA A 8 7.39 -10.17 -5.02
CA ALA A 8 6.12 -9.51 -5.27
C ALA A 8 6.34 -8.00 -5.19
N ASP A 9 6.27 -7.32 -6.34
CA ASP A 9 6.11 -5.87 -6.39
C ASP A 9 4.86 -5.49 -5.59
N ILE A 10 4.90 -4.41 -4.81
CA ILE A 10 3.74 -3.95 -4.02
C ILE A 10 2.48 -3.78 -4.89
N GLY A 11 2.66 -3.37 -6.15
CA GLY A 11 1.62 -3.32 -7.15
C GLY A 11 1.05 -4.70 -7.42
N GLN A 12 1.89 -5.70 -7.72
CA GLN A 12 1.43 -7.07 -7.98
C GLN A 12 0.73 -7.68 -6.77
N PHE A 13 1.29 -7.52 -5.56
CA PHE A 13 0.68 -8.03 -4.34
C PHE A 13 -0.70 -7.40 -4.08
N ILE A 14 -0.82 -6.09 -4.27
CA ILE A 14 -2.10 -5.38 -4.09
C ILE A 14 -3.08 -5.63 -5.26
N PHE A 15 -2.59 -5.82 -6.49
CA PHE A 15 -3.42 -6.27 -7.61
C PHE A 15 -3.94 -7.69 -7.39
N ASP A 16 -3.14 -8.58 -6.80
CA ASP A 16 -3.56 -9.94 -6.43
C ASP A 16 -4.63 -9.93 -5.32
N LEU A 17 -4.58 -8.97 -4.37
CA LEU A 17 -5.69 -8.72 -3.42
C LEU A 17 -7.00 -8.33 -4.11
N LYS A 18 -6.91 -7.83 -5.35
CA LYS A 18 -8.03 -7.34 -6.15
C LYS A 18 -8.38 -8.27 -7.32
N ASP A 19 -7.89 -9.52 -7.34
CA ASP A 19 -8.19 -10.44 -8.45
C ASP A 19 -9.70 -10.43 -8.71
N GLU A 20 -10.05 -9.87 -9.86
CA GLU A 20 -11.39 -9.55 -10.30
C GLU A 20 -12.21 -10.84 -10.52
N ASN A 21 -11.52 -11.99 -10.47
CA ASN A 21 -12.08 -13.33 -10.50
C ASN A 21 -12.55 -13.86 -9.13
N THR A 22 -12.26 -13.18 -8.02
CA THR A 22 -12.63 -13.65 -6.66
C THR A 22 -13.96 -13.09 -6.16
N GLY A 23 -14.47 -12.01 -6.75
CA GLY A 23 -15.74 -11.39 -6.33
C GLY A 23 -15.74 -10.79 -4.92
N ILE A 24 -14.58 -10.75 -4.24
CA ILE A 24 -14.46 -10.19 -2.90
C ILE A 24 -14.25 -8.68 -3.02
N HIS A 25 -15.36 -7.95 -3.11
CA HIS A 25 -15.34 -6.53 -2.79
C HIS A 25 -15.03 -6.42 -1.29
N MET A 26 -13.96 -5.71 -0.91
CA MET A 26 -13.65 -5.40 0.50
C MET A 26 -14.04 -3.95 0.83
N PRO A 27 -15.35 -3.58 0.80
CA PRO A 27 -15.79 -2.20 1.01
C PRO A 27 -15.52 -1.67 2.42
N MET A 28 -15.04 -2.53 3.32
CA MET A 28 -14.88 -2.27 4.75
C MET A 28 -13.47 -2.57 5.24
N LEU A 29 -12.46 -2.60 4.36
CA LEU A 29 -11.08 -2.78 4.82
C LEU A 29 -10.65 -1.55 5.63
N THR A 30 -10.53 -1.72 6.94
CA THR A 30 -10.11 -0.68 7.89
C THR A 30 -8.64 -0.80 8.24
N ASP A 31 -8.09 -2.01 8.24
CA ASP A 31 -6.73 -2.27 8.69
C ASP A 31 -6.03 -3.17 7.68
N LEU A 32 -4.89 -2.70 7.16
CA LEU A 32 -4.05 -3.42 6.22
C LEU A 32 -2.64 -3.57 6.81
N TYR A 33 -2.30 -4.81 7.17
CA TYR A 33 -1.00 -5.19 7.70
C TYR A 33 -0.27 -6.02 6.66
N LEU A 34 0.83 -5.47 6.15
CA LEU A 34 1.70 -6.08 5.16
C LEU A 34 3.17 -6.06 5.63
N ASN A 35 3.39 -6.12 6.93
CA ASN A 35 4.73 -6.10 7.51
C ASN A 35 5.49 -7.40 7.18
N ASN A 36 6.79 -7.29 6.89
CA ASN A 36 7.68 -8.43 6.58
C ASN A 36 7.17 -9.33 5.44
N ALA A 37 6.49 -8.74 4.46
CA ALA A 37 5.90 -9.45 3.33
C ALA A 37 6.85 -9.60 2.13
N HIS A 38 8.12 -9.18 2.28
CA HIS A 38 9.13 -9.16 1.21
C HIS A 38 8.67 -8.35 -0.01
N ILE A 39 7.91 -7.29 0.24
CA ILE A 39 7.41 -6.40 -0.80
C ILE A 39 8.57 -5.57 -1.32
N ILE A 40 8.78 -5.57 -2.64
CA ILE A 40 9.83 -4.78 -3.30
C ILE A 40 9.22 -3.67 -4.17
N GLY A 41 10.08 -2.78 -4.68
CA GLY A 41 9.71 -1.81 -5.71
C GLY A 41 9.22 -0.49 -5.12
N THR A 42 8.42 0.27 -5.87
CA THR A 42 7.93 1.60 -5.44
C THR A 42 6.43 1.58 -5.24
N ILE A 43 5.89 2.41 -4.34
CA ILE A 43 4.44 2.59 -4.18
C ILE A 43 3.85 3.24 -5.45
N PRO A 44 2.99 2.56 -6.23
CA PRO A 44 2.42 3.13 -7.44
C PRO A 44 1.52 4.33 -7.10
N ALA A 45 1.65 5.43 -7.84
CA ALA A 45 0.88 6.63 -7.56
C ALA A 45 -0.64 6.43 -7.61
N THR A 46 -1.13 5.45 -8.36
CA THR A 46 -2.56 5.16 -8.50
C THR A 46 -3.12 4.25 -7.42
N ILE A 47 -2.29 3.66 -6.56
CA ILE A 47 -2.74 2.63 -5.62
C ILE A 47 -3.78 3.15 -4.62
N PHE A 48 -3.62 4.39 -4.17
CA PHE A 48 -4.51 5.02 -3.20
C PHE A 48 -5.81 5.57 -3.82
N ASN A 49 -5.96 5.48 -5.16
CA ASN A 49 -7.19 5.84 -5.85
C ASN A 49 -8.24 4.72 -5.82
N ASN A 50 -7.90 3.55 -5.29
CA ASN A 50 -8.77 2.39 -5.30
C ASN A 50 -9.89 2.48 -4.24
N GLN A 51 -11.14 2.24 -4.67
CA GLN A 51 -12.32 2.43 -3.81
C GLN A 51 -12.35 1.55 -2.55
N TRP A 52 -11.72 0.38 -2.57
CA TRP A 52 -11.68 -0.53 -1.41
C TRP A 52 -10.74 -0.04 -0.30
N LEU A 53 -9.85 0.93 -0.58
CA LEU A 53 -9.02 1.60 0.42
C LEU A 53 -9.70 2.84 1.03
N ASN A 54 -10.87 3.26 0.53
CA ASN A 54 -11.53 4.48 0.97
C ASN A 54 -11.93 4.48 2.45
N ARG A 55 -11.97 3.32 3.11
CA ARG A 55 -12.25 3.18 4.54
C ARG A 55 -11.03 2.78 5.37
N LEU A 56 -9.84 2.75 4.77
CA LEU A 56 -8.64 2.33 5.47
C LEU A 56 -8.27 3.33 6.56
N GLU A 57 -8.16 2.83 7.79
CA GLU A 57 -7.77 3.56 8.99
C GLU A 57 -6.30 3.28 9.37
N ARG A 58 -5.79 2.09 9.11
CA ARG A 58 -4.41 1.68 9.42
C ARG A 58 -3.72 1.01 8.24
N LEU A 59 -2.55 1.52 7.90
CA LEU A 59 -1.65 0.93 6.89
C LEU A 59 -0.28 0.67 7.52
N VAL A 60 0.11 -0.60 7.57
CA VAL A 60 1.42 -1.02 8.10
C VAL A 60 2.19 -1.77 7.03
N LEU A 61 3.29 -1.17 6.58
CA LEU A 61 4.19 -1.68 5.54
C LEU A 61 5.58 -1.96 6.08
N ASP A 62 5.73 -2.09 7.40
CA ASP A 62 7.03 -2.19 8.06
C ASP A 62 7.86 -3.40 7.60
N GLY A 63 9.18 -3.25 7.49
CA GLY A 63 10.08 -4.38 7.21
C GLY A 63 9.93 -4.94 5.80
N ASN A 64 9.83 -4.07 4.80
CA ASN A 64 9.79 -4.42 3.39
C ASN A 64 10.92 -3.71 2.62
N ASP A 65 11.10 -4.03 1.35
CA ASP A 65 12.14 -3.44 0.48
C ASP A 65 11.53 -2.36 -0.44
N ILE A 66 10.57 -1.58 0.07
CA ILE A 66 9.90 -0.53 -0.70
C ILE A 66 10.84 0.68 -0.84
N LYS A 67 11.05 1.13 -2.07
CA LYS A 67 11.93 2.22 -2.49
C LYS A 67 11.13 3.43 -2.97
N GLY A 68 11.83 4.55 -3.18
CA GLY A 68 11.23 5.78 -3.72
C GLY A 68 10.43 6.56 -2.68
N SER A 69 9.51 7.42 -3.12
CA SER A 69 8.74 8.29 -2.24
C SER A 69 7.29 7.81 -2.02
N ILE A 70 6.68 8.29 -0.94
CA ILE A 70 5.23 8.14 -0.72
C ILE A 70 4.51 9.04 -1.74
N PRO A 71 3.61 8.49 -2.59
CA PRO A 71 2.93 9.30 -3.59
C PRO A 71 1.93 10.25 -2.94
N PRO A 72 1.74 11.47 -3.49
CA PRO A 72 0.79 12.45 -2.95
C PRO A 72 -0.66 11.96 -2.90
N THR A 73 -1.02 10.94 -3.65
CA THR A 73 -2.35 10.31 -3.60
C THR A 73 -2.66 9.65 -2.25
N ILE A 74 -1.69 9.49 -1.35
CA ILE A 74 -1.94 9.06 0.03
C ILE A 74 -3.00 9.92 0.73
N GLY A 75 -3.08 11.22 0.40
CA GLY A 75 -4.09 12.14 0.95
C GLY A 75 -5.53 11.81 0.57
N GLN A 76 -5.76 10.92 -0.40
CA GLN A 76 -7.10 10.41 -0.74
C GLN A 76 -7.63 9.42 0.30
N LEU A 77 -6.75 8.81 1.11
CA LEU A 77 -7.14 7.92 2.20
C LEU A 77 -7.66 8.73 3.40
N SER A 78 -8.80 9.39 3.22
CA SER A 78 -9.37 10.35 4.18
C SER A 78 -9.71 9.80 5.58
N PHE A 79 -9.72 8.46 5.74
CA PHE A 79 -9.92 7.78 7.01
C PHE A 79 -8.62 7.28 7.64
N LEU A 80 -7.48 7.39 6.96
CA LEU A 80 -6.20 6.85 7.43
C LEU A 80 -5.69 7.68 8.61
N ARG A 81 -5.57 6.99 9.75
CA ARG A 81 -5.11 7.54 11.03
C ARG A 81 -3.74 7.04 11.44
N PHE A 82 -3.34 5.90 10.88
CA PHE A 82 -2.07 5.28 11.18
C PHE A 82 -1.37 4.82 9.91
N LEU A 83 -0.18 5.36 9.67
CA LEU A 83 0.72 4.94 8.60
C LEU A 83 2.06 4.56 9.23
N SER A 84 2.50 3.33 9.01
CA SER A 84 3.84 2.89 9.37
C SER A 84 4.52 2.28 8.14
N VAL A 85 5.72 2.78 7.86
CA VAL A 85 6.57 2.41 6.71
C VAL A 85 8.02 2.23 7.17
N LYS A 86 8.21 1.82 8.43
CA LYS A 86 9.54 1.65 9.02
C LYS A 86 10.27 0.52 8.32
N GLU A 87 11.60 0.51 8.45
CA GLU A 87 12.41 -0.60 7.92
C GLU A 87 12.11 -0.85 6.42
N ASN A 88 12.07 0.25 5.66
CA ASN A 88 11.97 0.28 4.20
C ASN A 88 13.08 1.17 3.62
N GLU A 89 13.25 1.16 2.31
CA GLU A 89 14.20 1.99 1.56
C GLU A 89 13.56 3.27 0.99
N LEU A 90 12.53 3.81 1.67
CA LEU A 90 11.85 5.02 1.24
C LEU A 90 12.77 6.25 1.30
N SER A 91 12.60 7.14 0.34
CA SER A 91 13.40 8.36 0.14
C SER A 91 12.53 9.51 -0.39
N GLY A 92 13.08 10.71 -0.46
CA GLY A 92 12.35 11.91 -0.88
C GLY A 92 11.61 12.61 0.27
N THR A 93 10.77 13.58 -0.07
CA THR A 93 10.02 14.37 0.90
C THR A 93 8.66 13.75 1.18
N LEU A 94 8.17 13.88 2.42
CA LEU A 94 6.78 13.59 2.73
C LEU A 94 5.87 14.51 1.89
N PRO A 95 4.86 13.98 1.19
CA PRO A 95 3.97 14.83 0.40
C PRO A 95 3.09 15.67 1.32
N ASP A 96 2.85 16.93 0.94
CA ASP A 96 2.00 17.86 1.70
C ASP A 96 0.58 17.32 1.92
N SER A 97 0.11 16.45 1.04
CA SER A 97 -1.19 15.77 1.16
C SER A 97 -1.32 14.87 2.37
N ILE A 98 -0.23 14.51 3.06
CA ILE A 98 -0.31 13.86 4.38
C ILE A 98 -1.05 14.75 5.39
N SER A 99 -1.02 16.08 5.24
CA SER A 99 -1.81 17.00 6.07
C SER A 99 -3.33 16.87 5.87
N GLN A 100 -3.77 16.17 4.82
CA GLN A 100 -5.19 15.91 4.54
C GLN A 100 -5.72 14.70 5.33
N LEU A 101 -4.84 13.89 5.89
CA LEU A 101 -5.19 12.78 6.77
C LEU A 101 -5.70 13.33 8.11
N ARG A 102 -6.82 12.78 8.61
CA ARG A 102 -7.56 13.30 9.78
C ARG A 102 -7.55 12.36 10.97
#